data_AF-A0A936H7R2-F1
#
_entry.id   AF-A0A936H7R2-F1
#
_cell.length_a   1.000
_cell.length_b   1.000
_cell.length_c   1.000
_cell.angle_alpha   90.00
_cell.angle_beta   90.00
_cell.angle_gamma   90.00
#
_symmetry.space_group_name_H-M   'P 1'
#
loop_
_entity.id
_entity.type
_entity.pdbx_description
1 polymer ?
#
loop_
_entity_poly.entity_id
_entity_poly.type
_entity_poly.pdbx_seq_one_letter_code
_entity_poly.pdbx_strand_id
1 'polypeptide(L)'
;MTDERDIYELVANQASRRTRNCILATVPGDVVEAAQRQCELTLSAHADTSPEAIKKLVAAFSEFGVTREQIEKRIQRRLDTITPAQIISFKKIYASLRDGMSAPKDWFPDLAPTPGQASPVLSRLKEKVNESLIKAGAMPAILPDDPPFDPETGEITGREPGEEG
;
A
#
# COMPACT_ATOMS: atom_id res chain seq x y z
N MET A 1 4.97 -6.64 24.40
CA MET A 1 5.61 -5.31 24.47
C MET A 1 5.46 -4.87 25.90
N THR A 2 6.56 -4.84 26.63
CA THR A 2 6.53 -4.70 28.10
C THR A 2 7.68 -3.84 28.60
N ASP A 3 8.55 -3.37 27.71
CA ASP A 3 9.62 -2.42 28.00
C ASP A 3 9.11 -0.98 27.80
N GLU A 4 9.46 -0.06 28.69
CA GLU A 4 9.04 1.35 28.60
C GLU A 4 9.48 2.02 27.30
N ARG A 5 10.60 1.59 26.71
CA ARG A 5 11.09 2.12 25.44
C ARG A 5 10.25 1.65 24.27
N ASP A 6 9.86 0.38 24.24
CA ASP A 6 8.96 -0.15 23.21
C ASP A 6 7.61 0.60 23.22
N ILE A 7 7.10 0.90 24.42
CA ILE A 7 5.85 1.64 24.61
C ILE A 7 6.00 3.07 24.10
N TYR A 8 7.08 3.76 24.47
CA TYR A 8 7.36 5.11 23.99
C TYR A 8 7.48 5.17 22.47
N GLU A 9 8.27 4.28 21.87
CA GLU A 9 8.49 4.26 20.42
C GLU A 9 7.20 3.96 19.65
N LEU A 10 6.36 3.05 20.16
CA LEU A 10 5.06 2.75 19.59
C LEU A 10 4.12 3.98 19.66
N VAL A 11 4.01 4.62 20.83
CA VAL A 11 3.17 5.80 21.03
C VAL A 11 3.66 6.96 20.17
N ALA A 12 4.98 7.18 20.10
CA ALA A 12 5.59 8.22 19.26
C ALA A 12 5.30 7.96 17.77
N ASN A 13 5.39 6.71 17.31
CA ASN A 13 5.05 6.35 15.93
C ASN A 13 3.58 6.63 15.62
N GLN A 14 2.67 6.25 16.53
CA GLN A 14 1.23 6.52 16.39
C GLN A 14 0.91 8.01 16.42
N ALA A 15 1.50 8.76 17.36
CA ALA A 15 1.32 10.20 17.46
C ALA A 15 1.79 10.91 16.19
N SER A 16 2.97 10.55 15.67
CA SER A 16 3.51 11.09 14.41
C SER A 16 2.56 10.84 13.22
N ARG A 17 1.99 9.64 13.10
CA ARG A 17 0.99 9.32 12.06
C ARG A 17 -0.28 10.14 12.22
N ARG A 18 -0.81 10.28 13.45
CA ARG A 18 -2.02 11.07 13.73
C ARG A 18 -1.80 12.55 13.43
N THR A 19 -0.68 13.13 13.85
CA THR A 19 -0.32 14.51 13.53
C THR A 19 -0.25 14.73 12.03
N ARG A 20 0.39 13.83 11.28
CA ARG A 20 0.42 13.89 9.81
C ARG A 20 -1.00 13.89 9.22
N ASN A 21 -1.88 13.04 9.72
CA ASN A 21 -3.26 12.95 9.22
C ASN A 21 -4.06 14.23 9.55
N CYS A 22 -3.90 14.83 10.73
CA CYS A 22 -4.55 16.09 11.07
C CYS A 22 -4.07 17.25 10.16
N ILE A 23 -2.78 17.29 9.84
CA ILE A 23 -2.24 18.27 8.88
C ILE A 23 -2.90 18.07 7.52
N LEU A 24 -2.90 16.84 6.99
CA LEU A 24 -3.48 16.54 5.68
C LEU A 24 -5.00 16.76 5.63
N ALA A 25 -5.72 16.54 6.74
CA ALA A 25 -7.15 16.81 6.83
C ALA A 25 -7.51 18.31 6.75
N THR A 26 -6.56 19.18 7.12
CA THR A 26 -6.75 20.64 7.05
C THR A 26 -6.43 21.19 5.66
N VAL A 27 -5.56 20.51 4.89
CA VAL A 27 -5.13 20.97 3.57
C VAL A 27 -6.17 20.56 2.51
N PRO A 28 -6.62 21.51 1.65
CA PRO A 28 -7.48 21.20 0.52
C PRO A 28 -6.88 20.14 -0.42
N GLY A 29 -7.72 19.23 -0.92
CA GLY A 29 -7.27 18.10 -1.75
C GLY A 29 -6.58 18.51 -3.05
N ASP A 30 -7.01 19.59 -3.69
CA ASP A 30 -6.41 20.16 -4.91
C ASP A 30 -4.95 20.59 -4.70
N VAL A 31 -4.62 21.14 -3.54
CA VAL A 31 -3.25 21.51 -3.17
C VAL A 31 -2.40 20.26 -2.98
N VAL A 32 -2.95 19.21 -2.35
CA VAL A 32 -2.26 17.92 -2.18
C VAL A 32 -1.96 17.28 -3.55
N GLU A 33 -2.93 17.27 -4.45
CA GLU A 33 -2.75 16.75 -5.80
C GLU A 33 -1.72 17.55 -6.61
N ALA A 34 -1.75 18.88 -6.52
CA ALA A 34 -0.77 19.74 -7.17
C ALA A 34 0.65 19.47 -6.66
N ALA A 35 0.80 19.31 -5.34
CA ALA A 35 2.09 18.96 -4.73
C ALA A 35 2.59 17.59 -5.19
N GLN A 36 1.72 16.57 -5.22
CA GLN A 36 2.09 15.23 -5.71
C GLN A 36 2.49 15.27 -7.19
N ARG A 37 1.74 15.99 -8.02
CA ARG A 37 2.05 16.17 -9.45
C ARG A 37 3.42 16.81 -9.65
N GLN A 38 3.76 17.82 -8.85
CA GLN A 38 5.07 18.47 -8.91
C GLN A 38 6.22 17.52 -8.50
N CYS A 39 6.01 16.70 -7.47
CA CYS A 39 6.96 15.66 -7.08
C CYS A 39 7.16 14.63 -8.21
N GLU A 40 6.08 14.17 -8.84
CA GLU A 40 6.15 13.23 -9.97
C GLU A 40 6.87 13.86 -11.17
N LEU A 41 6.60 15.14 -11.46
CA LEU A 41 7.27 15.87 -12.53
C LEU A 41 8.78 15.92 -12.29
N THR A 42 9.20 16.30 -11.08
CA THR A 42 10.63 16.33 -10.69
C THR A 42 11.27 14.96 -10.84
N LEU A 43 10.60 13.91 -10.40
CA LEU A 43 11.10 12.54 -10.51
C LEU A 43 11.26 12.13 -11.98
N SER A 44 10.29 12.50 -12.84
CA SER A 44 10.30 12.22 -14.28
C SER A 44 11.37 12.98 -15.05
N ALA A 45 11.68 14.21 -14.64
CA ALA A 45 12.73 15.01 -15.25
C ALA A 45 14.14 14.42 -15.06
N HIS A 46 14.35 13.67 -13.98
CA HIS A 46 15.62 13.02 -13.65
C HIS A 46 15.62 11.51 -13.87
N ALA A 47 14.60 10.95 -14.51
CA ALA A 47 14.56 9.53 -14.79
C ALA A 47 15.45 9.18 -15.98
N ASP A 48 16.45 8.32 -15.73
CA ASP A 48 17.36 7.82 -16.75
C ASP A 48 16.64 6.86 -17.71
N THR A 49 16.51 7.27 -18.97
CA THR A 49 15.97 6.49 -20.09
C THR A 49 17.06 5.85 -20.95
N SER A 50 18.31 5.81 -20.47
CA SER A 50 19.40 5.17 -21.20
C SER A 50 19.10 3.69 -21.50
N PRO A 51 19.61 3.15 -22.62
CA PRO A 51 19.50 1.72 -22.93
C PRO A 51 20.08 0.83 -21.83
N GLU A 52 21.05 1.32 -21.06
CA GLU A 52 21.62 0.60 -19.92
C GLU A 52 20.65 0.51 -18.74
N ALA A 53 19.96 1.60 -18.40
CA ALA A 53 18.93 1.60 -17.37
C ALA A 53 17.79 0.64 -17.71
N ILE A 54 17.40 0.58 -18.99
CA ILE A 54 16.37 -0.35 -19.47
C ILE A 54 16.84 -1.80 -19.32
N LYS A 55 18.10 -2.12 -19.68
CA LYS A 55 18.65 -3.46 -19.48
C LYS A 55 18.69 -3.86 -18.01
N LYS A 56 19.11 -2.94 -17.12
CA LYS A 56 19.10 -3.17 -15.66
C LYS A 56 17.69 -3.42 -15.14
N LEU A 57 16.72 -2.67 -15.63
CA LEU A 57 15.30 -2.86 -15.28
C LEU A 57 14.81 -4.24 -15.73
N VAL A 58 15.03 -4.63 -16.99
CA VAL A 58 14.63 -5.96 -17.49
C VAL A 58 15.31 -7.08 -16.70
N ALA A 59 16.60 -6.95 -16.38
CA ALA A 59 17.32 -7.91 -15.55
C ALA A 59 16.69 -8.04 -14.14
N ALA A 60 16.37 -6.91 -13.52
CA ALA A 60 15.74 -6.87 -12.20
C ALA A 60 14.33 -7.51 -12.20
N PHE A 61 13.57 -7.34 -13.27
CA PHE A 61 12.25 -7.98 -13.44
C PHE A 61 12.35 -9.47 -13.80
N SER A 62 13.45 -9.90 -14.42
CA SER A 62 13.71 -11.30 -14.72
C SER A 62 13.84 -12.16 -13.45
N GLU A 63 14.30 -11.59 -12.34
CA GLU A 63 14.36 -12.26 -11.02
C GLU A 63 12.96 -12.65 -10.51
N PHE A 64 11.93 -11.92 -10.93
CA PHE A 64 10.53 -12.17 -10.59
C PHE A 64 9.78 -13.00 -11.65
N GLY A 65 10.50 -13.53 -12.65
CA GLY A 65 9.91 -14.30 -13.74
C GLY A 65 9.14 -13.46 -14.76
N VAL A 66 9.34 -12.14 -14.78
CA VAL A 66 8.70 -11.24 -15.74
C VAL A 66 9.57 -11.11 -16.99
N THR A 67 8.99 -11.40 -18.16
CA THR A 67 9.71 -11.35 -19.44
C THR A 67 9.62 -9.99 -20.11
N ARG A 68 10.56 -9.69 -21.03
CA ARG A 68 10.55 -8.45 -21.84
C ARG A 68 9.21 -8.24 -22.54
N GLU A 69 8.61 -9.29 -23.09
CA GLU A 69 7.34 -9.25 -23.83
C GLU A 69 6.17 -8.82 -22.92
N GLN A 70 6.18 -9.23 -21.65
CA GLN A 70 5.15 -8.84 -20.69
C GLN A 70 5.27 -7.36 -20.31
N ILE A 71 6.51 -6.87 -20.19
CA ILE A 71 6.78 -5.45 -19.96
C ILE A 71 6.30 -4.63 -21.16
N GLU A 72 6.62 -5.05 -22.38
CA GLU A 72 6.18 -4.40 -23.64
C GLU A 72 4.65 -4.40 -23.79
N LYS A 73 3.98 -5.50 -23.44
CA LYS A 73 2.51 -5.57 -23.40
C LYS A 73 1.90 -4.58 -22.41
N ARG A 74 2.51 -4.40 -21.23
CA ARG A 74 1.99 -3.48 -20.22
C ARG A 74 2.15 -2.01 -20.61
N ILE A 75 3.25 -1.65 -21.26
CA ILE A 75 3.42 -0.28 -21.81
C ILE A 75 2.72 -0.06 -23.15
N GLN A 76 2.16 -1.12 -23.75
CA GLN A 76 1.56 -1.16 -25.09
C GLN A 76 2.48 -0.54 -26.18
N ARG A 77 3.79 -0.66 -26.00
CA ARG A 77 4.83 -0.02 -26.81
C ARG A 77 6.12 -0.85 -26.77
N ARG A 78 7.05 -0.53 -27.67
CA ARG A 78 8.41 -1.10 -27.65
C ARG A 78 9.20 -0.50 -26.48
N LEU A 79 10.01 -1.32 -25.82
CA LEU A 79 10.92 -0.87 -24.76
C LEU A 79 11.88 0.23 -25.22
N ASP A 80 12.22 0.25 -26.51
CA ASP A 80 13.14 1.23 -27.08
C ASP A 80 12.53 2.65 -27.13
N THR A 81 11.20 2.76 -26.96
CA THR A 81 10.44 4.03 -26.96
C THR A 81 9.82 4.36 -25.59
N ILE A 82 10.42 3.81 -24.52
CA ILE A 82 9.93 3.99 -23.16
C ILE A 82 10.02 5.46 -22.72
N THR A 83 9.02 5.91 -21.98
CA THR A 83 8.99 7.26 -21.40
C THR A 83 9.59 7.29 -20.00
N PRO A 84 10.13 8.44 -19.55
CA PRO A 84 10.65 8.59 -18.18
C PRO A 84 9.61 8.23 -17.11
N ALA A 85 8.34 8.59 -17.33
CA ALA A 85 7.22 8.25 -16.45
C ALA A 85 6.99 6.74 -16.31
N GLN A 86 7.11 5.99 -17.41
CA GLN A 86 6.99 4.52 -17.39
C GLN A 86 8.13 3.88 -16.60
N ILE A 87 9.37 4.38 -16.72
CA ILE A 87 10.51 3.89 -15.93
C ILE A 87 10.25 4.06 -14.43
N ILE A 88 9.71 5.20 -14.03
CA ILE A 88 9.34 5.46 -12.63
C ILE A 88 8.25 4.50 -12.17
N SER A 89 7.21 4.30 -12.98
CA SER A 89 6.16 3.33 -12.68
C SER A 89 6.74 1.94 -12.44
N PHE A 90 7.70 1.50 -13.27
CA PHE A 90 8.35 0.20 -13.08
C PHE A 90 9.26 0.16 -11.84
N LYS A 91 9.98 1.25 -11.51
CA LYS A 91 10.73 1.33 -10.25
C LYS A 91 9.81 1.21 -9.03
N LYS A 92 8.63 1.84 -9.07
CA LYS A 92 7.60 1.73 -8.03
C LYS A 92 7.07 0.29 -7.92
N ILE A 93 6.79 -0.36 -9.04
CA ILE A 93 6.36 -1.77 -9.06
C ILE A 93 7.47 -2.68 -8.50
N TYR A 94 8.72 -2.51 -8.93
CA TYR A 94 9.85 -3.29 -8.43
C TYR A 94 10.02 -3.14 -6.91
N ALA A 95 9.90 -1.93 -6.37
CA ALA A 95 9.92 -1.70 -4.93
C ALA A 95 8.79 -2.48 -4.22
N SER A 96 7.55 -2.42 -4.74
CA SER A 96 6.42 -3.17 -4.19
C SER A 96 6.62 -4.69 -4.22
N LEU A 97 7.20 -5.22 -5.32
CA LEU A 97 7.52 -6.63 -5.47
C LEU A 97 8.63 -7.07 -4.51
N ARG A 98 9.69 -6.27 -4.37
CA ARG A 98 10.80 -6.51 -3.46
C ARG A 98 10.33 -6.52 -1.99
N ASP A 99 9.43 -5.61 -1.65
CA ASP A 99 8.86 -5.50 -0.30
C ASP A 99 7.79 -6.56 -0.02
N GLY A 100 7.42 -7.38 -1.01
CA GLY A 100 6.41 -8.43 -0.89
C GLY A 100 4.97 -7.92 -0.71
N MET A 101 4.74 -6.62 -0.97
CA MET A 101 3.40 -6.00 -0.89
C MET A 101 2.50 -6.35 -2.09
N SER A 102 3.07 -6.88 -3.17
CA SER A 102 2.33 -7.33 -4.34
C SER A 102 2.98 -8.56 -4.98
N ALA A 103 2.20 -9.34 -5.73
CA ALA A 103 2.71 -10.42 -6.56
C ALA A 103 2.97 -9.94 -7.99
N PRO A 104 3.91 -10.55 -8.73
CA PRO A 104 4.14 -10.26 -10.15
C PRO A 104 2.86 -10.39 -11.00
N LYS A 105 1.97 -11.32 -10.64
CA LYS A 105 0.67 -11.54 -11.30
C LYS A 105 -0.29 -10.36 -11.20
N ASP A 106 -0.20 -9.56 -10.14
CA ASP A 106 -1.06 -8.37 -9.96
C ASP A 106 -0.72 -7.28 -10.98
N TRP A 107 0.53 -7.23 -11.41
CA TRP A 107 1.04 -6.23 -12.35
C TRP A 107 1.12 -6.77 -13.78
N PHE A 108 1.40 -8.07 -13.95
CA PHE A 108 1.59 -8.75 -15.22
C PHE A 108 0.61 -9.95 -15.31
N PRO A 109 -0.65 -9.72 -15.70
CA PRO A 109 -1.68 -10.77 -15.73
C PRO A 109 -1.39 -11.91 -16.73
N ASP A 110 -0.54 -11.65 -17.73
CA ASP A 110 -0.11 -12.62 -18.75
C ASP A 110 1.01 -13.56 -18.28
N LEU A 111 1.34 -13.55 -16.97
CA LEU A 111 2.18 -14.59 -16.39
C LEU A 111 1.44 -15.92 -16.48
N ALA A 112 1.78 -16.73 -17.48
CA ALA A 112 1.37 -18.13 -17.54
C ALA A 112 1.68 -18.77 -16.17
N PRO A 113 0.76 -19.55 -15.60
CA PRO A 113 0.96 -20.11 -14.27
C PRO A 113 2.09 -21.13 -14.34
N THR A 114 3.29 -20.76 -13.89
CA THR A 114 4.24 -21.75 -13.41
C THR A 114 3.63 -22.35 -12.14
N PRO A 115 3.36 -23.67 -12.07
CA PRO A 115 2.81 -24.28 -10.87
C PRO A 115 3.86 -24.20 -9.76
N GLY A 116 3.70 -23.25 -8.82
CA GLY A 116 4.61 -23.18 -7.67
C GLY A 116 4.73 -21.89 -6.86
N GLN A 117 4.03 -20.80 -7.17
CA GLN A 117 4.05 -19.59 -6.31
C GLN A 117 2.65 -19.11 -5.96
N ALA A 118 2.03 -19.81 -5.00
CA ALA A 118 1.22 -19.11 -4.01
C ALA A 118 2.21 -18.34 -3.12
N SER A 119 2.17 -17.01 -3.14
CA SER A 119 3.03 -16.20 -2.26
C SER A 119 2.79 -16.62 -0.80
N PRO A 120 3.76 -17.28 -0.12
CA PRO A 120 3.60 -17.72 1.25
C PRO A 120 3.54 -16.52 2.22
N VAL A 121 3.78 -15.30 1.74
CA VAL A 121 3.80 -14.08 2.53
C VAL A 121 2.39 -13.52 2.74
N LEU A 122 1.47 -13.60 1.77
CA LEU A 122 0.07 -13.22 1.99
C LEU A 122 -0.61 -14.16 2.98
N SER A 123 -0.30 -15.46 2.93
CA SER A 123 -0.77 -16.44 3.91
C SER A 123 -0.17 -16.16 5.29
N ARG A 124 1.15 -15.93 5.39
CA ARG A 124 1.81 -15.59 6.67
C ARG A 124 1.40 -14.24 7.24
N LEU A 125 1.09 -13.25 6.41
CA LEU A 125 0.62 -11.94 6.86
C LEU A 125 -0.83 -12.03 7.33
N LYS A 126 -1.69 -12.77 6.62
CA LYS A 126 -3.05 -13.08 7.09
C LYS A 126 -3.03 -13.92 8.36
N GLU A 127 -2.15 -14.92 8.46
CA GLU A 127 -1.97 -15.75 9.65
C GLU A 127 -1.44 -14.93 10.83
N LYS A 128 -0.42 -14.08 10.64
CA LYS A 128 0.08 -13.20 11.71
C LYS A 128 -0.92 -12.12 12.13
N VAL A 129 -1.69 -11.57 11.19
CA VAL A 129 -2.78 -10.63 11.50
C VAL A 129 -3.88 -11.36 12.29
N ASN A 130 -4.27 -12.56 11.86
CA ASN A 130 -5.28 -13.37 12.55
C ASN A 130 -4.81 -13.84 13.93
N GLU A 131 -3.57 -14.29 14.05
CA GLU A 131 -2.93 -14.69 15.31
C GLU A 131 -2.75 -13.50 16.26
N SER A 132 -2.47 -12.29 15.74
CA SER A 132 -2.43 -11.06 16.56
C SER A 132 -3.83 -10.63 17.02
N LEU A 133 -4.87 -10.84 16.21
CA LEU A 133 -6.26 -10.56 16.59
C LEU A 133 -6.76 -11.55 17.66
N ILE A 134 -6.45 -12.83 17.52
CA ILE A 134 -6.79 -13.88 18.50
C ILE A 134 -6.03 -13.68 19.81
N LYS A 135 -4.74 -13.35 19.76
CA LYS A 135 -3.89 -13.12 20.94
C LYS A 135 -4.21 -11.80 21.66
N ALA A 136 -4.83 -10.85 20.98
CA ALA A 136 -5.36 -9.62 21.55
C ALA A 136 -6.81 -9.76 22.07
N GLY A 137 -7.40 -10.96 22.02
CA GLY A 137 -8.76 -11.22 22.52
C GLY A 137 -9.87 -10.60 21.68
N ALA A 138 -9.59 -10.15 20.45
CA ALA A 138 -10.60 -9.65 19.54
C ALA A 138 -11.22 -10.81 18.76
N MET A 139 -12.52 -11.06 18.96
CA MET A 139 -13.29 -11.94 18.07
C MET A 139 -13.20 -11.43 16.61
N PRO A 140 -13.27 -12.31 15.61
CA PRO A 140 -13.39 -11.90 14.22
C PRO A 140 -14.61 -10.98 14.07
N ALA A 141 -14.44 -9.88 13.33
CA ALA A 141 -15.45 -8.87 13.13
C ALA A 141 -16.77 -9.47 12.63
N ILE A 142 -17.75 -9.60 13.53
CA ILE A 142 -19.12 -9.30 13.20
C ILE A 142 -19.21 -7.80 13.45
N LEU A 143 -19.31 -7.00 12.39
CA LEU A 143 -19.76 -5.61 12.52
C LEU A 143 -21.07 -5.67 13.33
N PRO A 144 -21.15 -5.07 14.54
CA PRO A 144 -22.45 -4.67 15.03
C PRO A 144 -23.00 -3.70 13.99
N ASP A 145 -24.24 -3.89 13.52
CA ASP A 145 -24.96 -2.81 12.85
C ASP A 145 -25.00 -1.64 13.84
N ASP A 146 -24.09 -0.68 13.68
CA ASP A 146 -24.11 0.55 14.45
C ASP A 146 -25.44 1.26 14.14
N PRO A 147 -26.25 1.62 15.16
CA PRO A 147 -27.49 2.34 14.91
C PRO A 147 -27.18 3.70 14.28
N PRO A 148 -28.04 4.18 13.36
CA PRO A 148 -27.76 5.38 12.59
C PRO A 148 -27.55 6.59 13.49
N PHE A 149 -26.43 7.28 13.29
CA PHE A 149 -26.10 8.56 13.90
C PHE A 149 -26.99 9.66 13.29
N ASP A 150 -27.80 10.33 14.11
CA ASP A 150 -28.60 11.47 13.68
C ASP A 150 -27.80 12.78 13.84
N PRO A 151 -27.40 13.43 12.74
CA PRO A 151 -26.53 14.59 12.78
C PRO A 151 -27.21 15.89 13.26
N GLU A 152 -28.53 15.93 13.47
CA GLU A 152 -29.21 17.15 13.96
C GLU A 152 -29.26 17.25 15.50
N THR A 153 -29.28 16.14 16.23
CA THR A 153 -29.45 16.13 17.70
C THR A 153 -28.20 15.70 18.47
N GLY A 154 -27.23 15.07 17.80
CA GLY A 154 -25.98 14.63 18.42
C GLY A 154 -26.13 13.48 19.41
N GLU A 155 -27.27 12.80 19.44
CA GLU A 155 -27.53 11.64 20.30
C GLU A 155 -27.45 10.32 19.52
N ILE A 156 -26.83 9.32 20.14
CA ILE A 156 -26.85 7.92 19.69
C ILE A 156 -28.14 7.25 20.16
N THR A 157 -29.04 6.92 19.23
CA THR A 157 -30.31 6.25 19.57
C THR A 157 -30.04 4.82 20.06
N GLY A 158 -30.33 4.53 21.33
CA GLY A 158 -30.28 3.16 21.86
C GLY A 158 -29.70 2.94 23.26
N ARG A 159 -29.28 3.97 24.00
CA ARG A 159 -28.90 3.80 25.41
C ARG A 159 -30.13 3.90 26.31
N GLU A 160 -30.67 2.77 26.75
CA GLU A 160 -31.67 2.78 27.84
C GLU A 160 -31.04 3.35 29.14
N PRO A 161 -31.80 4.12 29.94
CA PRO A 161 -31.27 4.76 31.13
C PRO A 161 -31.45 3.90 32.39
N GLY A 162 -30.38 3.75 33.17
CA GLY A 162 -30.48 3.49 34.62
C GLY A 162 -29.75 2.24 35.12
N GLU A 163 -28.73 2.43 35.97
CA GLU A 163 -28.73 1.90 37.34
C GLU A 163 -27.57 2.52 38.13
N GLU A 164 -27.92 3.30 39.16
CA GLU A 164 -27.04 3.66 40.28
C GLU A 164 -26.80 2.41 41.14
N GLY A 165 -25.57 2.26 41.65
CA GLY A 165 -25.17 1.27 42.65
C GLY A 165 -23.75 1.50 43.13
#